data_AF-A0AAD6UEL0-F1
#
_entry.id   AF-A0AAD6UEL0-F1
#
_cell.length_a   1.000
_cell.length_b   1.000
_cell.length_c   1.000
_cell.angle_alpha   90.00
_cell.angle_beta   90.00
_cell.angle_gamma   90.00
#
_symmetry.space_group_name_H-M   'P 1'
#
loop_
_entity.id
_entity.type
_entity.pdbx_description
1 polymer ?
#
loop_
_entity_poly.entity_id
_entity_poly.type
_entity_poly.pdbx_seq_one_letter_code
_entity_poly.pdbx_strand_id
1 'polypeptide(L)'
;MTELTDFPNEILLQIFPQLTLKSLIAAHGVSKLWRHLAPIADISPPRRGLLDLYFNIIESPIFDQTRPWLLDNLTPFDREAYIDALLAQHDYLPDDFRIWILEWPAKAVIGCHWPGLPAKYFSEFRSVGLGSFVGCNFLGCIPPVVHTIVFTRIGRSEEEVELKVPALLAWEDGQGKTWIALRAKPVCSHAIYSLSNATYDGMAEYGDPDQFPDLDEDEEEDWVPPEPEGDYAFSGVCSSWTYWIKLAFEDSVNDARFMEECNTTVEQWEGSTMTPEERFWHDRDPDEKWEKTSGAAS
;
A
#
# COMPACT_ATOMS: atom_id res chain seq x y z
N MET A 1 31.70 -29.29 -0.31
CA MET A 1 30.52 -28.43 -0.49
C MET A 1 31.07 -27.06 -0.79
N THR A 2 30.85 -26.56 -2.00
CA THR A 2 31.19 -25.17 -2.36
C THR A 2 30.12 -24.29 -1.73
N GLU A 3 30.53 -23.32 -0.92
CA GLU A 3 29.59 -22.37 -0.35
C GLU A 3 29.17 -21.35 -1.41
N LEU A 4 27.97 -20.81 -1.31
CA LEU A 4 27.46 -19.81 -2.26
C LEU A 4 28.34 -18.55 -2.33
N THR A 5 29.19 -18.35 -1.32
CA THR A 5 30.21 -17.30 -1.24
C THR A 5 31.41 -17.51 -2.16
N ASP A 6 31.57 -18.71 -2.72
CA ASP A 6 32.70 -19.05 -3.62
C ASP A 6 32.43 -18.63 -5.07
N PHE A 7 31.22 -18.17 -5.39
CA PHE A 7 30.88 -17.70 -6.73
C PHE A 7 31.44 -16.29 -6.99
N PRO A 8 31.92 -16.02 -8.21
CA PRO A 8 32.26 -14.67 -8.63
C PRO A 8 31.08 -13.70 -8.49
N ASN A 9 31.36 -12.44 -8.13
CA ASN A 9 30.33 -11.41 -7.93
C ASN A 9 29.42 -11.24 -9.16
N GLU A 10 29.96 -11.40 -10.37
CA GLU A 10 29.23 -11.31 -11.63
C GLU A 10 28.10 -12.34 -11.71
N ILE A 11 28.33 -13.55 -11.20
CA ILE A 11 27.32 -14.60 -11.15
C ILE A 11 26.25 -14.26 -10.12
N LEU A 12 26.64 -13.76 -8.94
CA LEU A 12 25.70 -13.34 -7.91
C LEU A 12 24.81 -12.19 -8.39
N LEU A 13 25.38 -11.21 -9.11
CA LEU A 13 24.65 -10.08 -9.66
C LEU A 13 23.59 -10.49 -10.71
N GLN A 14 23.80 -11.60 -11.43
CA GLN A 14 22.82 -12.15 -12.37
C GLN A 14 21.64 -12.84 -11.68
N ILE A 15 21.76 -13.21 -10.41
CA ILE A 15 20.69 -13.86 -9.64
C ILE A 15 19.64 -12.83 -9.21
N PHE A 16 20.06 -11.66 -8.72
CA PHE A 16 19.18 -10.64 -8.14
C PHE A 16 17.99 -10.21 -9.03
N PRO A 17 18.14 -9.98 -10.35
CA PRO A 17 17.01 -9.61 -11.21
C PRO A 17 15.91 -10.68 -11.29
N GLN A 18 16.26 -11.94 -11.00
CA GLN A 18 15.33 -13.08 -11.01
C GLN A 18 14.61 -13.28 -9.67
N LEU A 19 15.04 -12.57 -8.62
CA LEU A 19 14.46 -12.70 -7.29
C LEU A 19 13.17 -11.90 -7.18
N THR A 20 12.15 -12.51 -6.58
CA THR A 20 10.93 -11.82 -6.13
C THR A 20 11.27 -10.86 -4.99
N LEU A 21 10.39 -9.90 -4.69
CA LEU A 21 10.57 -8.95 -3.59
C LEU A 21 10.81 -9.66 -2.25
N LYS A 22 9.99 -10.69 -1.92
CA LYS A 22 10.20 -11.52 -0.73
C LYS A 22 11.62 -12.13 -0.70
N SER A 23 12.09 -12.62 -1.85
CA SER A 23 13.44 -13.21 -1.97
C SER A 23 14.54 -12.15 -1.86
N LEU A 24 14.31 -10.93 -2.35
CA LEU A 24 15.23 -9.80 -2.20
C LEU A 24 15.34 -9.32 -0.76
N ILE A 25 14.21 -9.25 -0.04
CA ILE A 25 14.16 -8.95 1.39
C ILE A 25 14.94 -10.02 2.15
N ALA A 26 14.70 -11.30 1.86
CA ALA A 26 15.43 -12.42 2.47
C ALA A 26 16.94 -12.36 2.17
N ALA A 27 17.29 -12.11 0.92
CA ALA A 27 18.65 -11.94 0.43
C ALA A 27 19.43 -10.88 1.22
N HIS A 28 18.78 -9.79 1.60
CA HIS A 28 19.38 -8.75 2.45
C HIS A 28 19.81 -9.29 3.82
N GLY A 29 19.08 -10.25 4.39
CA GLY A 29 19.43 -10.88 5.67
C GLY A 29 20.54 -11.94 5.60
N VAL A 30 20.94 -12.40 4.41
CA VAL A 30 21.84 -13.56 4.26
C VAL A 30 23.28 -13.26 4.68
N SER A 31 23.87 -12.17 4.16
CA SER A 31 25.28 -11.84 4.43
C SER A 31 25.59 -10.37 4.12
N LYS A 32 26.73 -9.87 4.62
CA LYS A 32 27.24 -8.53 4.27
C LYS A 32 27.50 -8.38 2.77
N LEU A 33 27.95 -9.45 2.10
CA LEU A 33 28.18 -9.46 0.66
C LEU A 33 26.86 -9.25 -0.09
N TRP A 34 25.82 -9.98 0.25
CA TRP A 34 24.51 -9.87 -0.40
C TRP A 34 23.87 -8.48 -0.21
N ARG A 35 23.98 -7.91 0.99
CA ARG A 35 23.57 -6.51 1.25
C ARG A 35 24.31 -5.49 0.40
N HIS A 36 25.59 -5.72 0.13
CA HIS A 36 26.38 -4.84 -0.71
C HIS A 36 26.07 -5.01 -2.21
N LEU A 37 25.76 -6.23 -2.65
CA LEU A 37 25.49 -6.53 -4.06
C LEU A 37 24.07 -6.14 -4.50
N ALA A 38 23.06 -6.26 -3.63
CA ALA A 38 21.66 -5.99 -4.01
C ALA A 38 21.44 -4.57 -4.59
N PRO A 39 22.01 -3.48 -4.02
CA PRO A 39 21.85 -2.13 -4.56
C PRO A 39 22.54 -1.88 -5.90
N ILE A 40 23.54 -2.70 -6.27
CA ILE A 40 24.28 -2.54 -7.55
C ILE A 40 23.81 -3.54 -8.62
N ALA A 41 22.98 -4.52 -8.27
CA ALA A 41 22.39 -5.45 -9.21
C ALA A 41 21.36 -4.77 -10.13
N ASP A 42 21.09 -5.37 -11.29
CA ASP A 42 20.12 -4.88 -12.27
C ASP A 42 18.67 -5.25 -11.90
N ILE A 43 18.24 -4.82 -10.71
CA ILE A 43 16.88 -5.05 -10.23
C ILE A 43 15.93 -4.07 -10.94
N SER A 44 14.81 -4.59 -11.47
CA SER A 44 13.79 -3.76 -12.12
C SER A 44 13.38 -2.57 -11.24
N PRO A 45 13.21 -1.35 -11.79
CA PRO A 45 12.91 -0.16 -11.00
C PRO A 45 11.72 -0.29 -10.04
N PRO A 46 10.57 -0.91 -10.41
CA PRO A 46 9.46 -1.10 -9.48
C PRO A 46 9.84 -1.92 -8.25
N ARG A 47 10.49 -3.08 -8.46
CA ARG A 47 10.89 -3.97 -7.37
C ARG A 47 11.95 -3.33 -6.47
N ARG A 48 12.86 -2.52 -7.04
CA ARG A 48 13.81 -1.72 -6.25
C ARG A 48 13.10 -0.70 -5.38
N GLY A 49 12.17 0.07 -5.95
CA GLY A 49 11.42 1.06 -5.18
C GLY A 49 10.60 0.43 -4.04
N LEU A 50 10.03 -0.76 -4.26
CA LEU A 50 9.36 -1.52 -3.19
C LEU A 50 10.33 -2.07 -2.14
N LEU A 51 11.53 -2.51 -2.55
CA LEU A 51 12.56 -2.96 -1.60
C LEU A 51 13.02 -1.82 -0.70
N ASP A 52 13.30 -0.65 -1.28
CA ASP A 52 13.69 0.55 -0.53
C ASP A 52 12.56 0.99 0.42
N LEU A 53 11.31 0.97 -0.08
CA LEU A 53 10.13 1.26 0.73
C LEU A 53 9.99 0.29 1.91
N TYR A 54 10.19 -1.01 1.69
CA TYR A 54 10.13 -2.02 2.76
C TYR A 54 11.11 -1.71 3.88
N PHE A 55 12.37 -1.40 3.56
CA PHE A 55 13.37 -1.07 4.57
C PHE A 55 13.03 0.22 5.32
N ASN A 56 12.58 1.26 4.62
CA ASN A 56 12.12 2.50 5.26
C ASN A 56 10.94 2.25 6.22
N ILE A 57 10.03 1.35 5.83
CA ILE A 57 8.84 0.98 6.60
C ILE A 57 9.24 0.26 7.89
N ILE A 58 10.08 -0.78 7.83
CA ILE A 58 10.44 -1.57 9.03
C ILE A 58 11.35 -0.81 10.00
N GLU A 59 12.04 0.23 9.52
CA GLU A 59 12.83 1.14 10.37
C GLU A 59 11.93 2.17 11.09
N SER A 60 10.67 2.28 10.70
CA SER A 60 9.71 3.20 11.31
C SER A 60 9.21 2.74 12.68
N PRO A 61 9.13 3.63 13.67
CA PRO A 61 8.41 3.35 14.91
C PRO A 61 6.93 3.01 14.70
N ILE A 62 6.29 3.57 13.66
CA ILE A 62 4.87 3.33 13.33
C ILE A 62 4.64 1.87 12.94
N PHE A 63 5.65 1.21 12.37
CA PHE A 63 5.55 -0.19 11.99
C PHE A 63 5.23 -1.07 13.18
N ASP A 64 6.02 -0.96 14.25
CA ASP A 64 5.80 -1.73 15.48
C ASP A 64 4.46 -1.39 16.15
N GLN A 65 4.03 -0.13 16.08
CA GLN A 65 2.77 0.35 16.69
C GLN A 65 1.51 -0.16 15.96
N THR A 66 1.53 -0.17 14.62
CA THR A 66 0.39 -0.59 13.79
C THR A 66 0.29 -2.10 13.63
N ARG A 67 1.39 -2.83 13.88
CA ARG A 67 1.50 -4.26 13.61
C ARG A 67 0.45 -5.13 14.32
N PRO A 68 0.16 -4.98 15.63
CA PRO A 68 -0.84 -5.83 16.29
C PRO A 68 -2.20 -5.75 15.60
N TRP A 69 -2.69 -4.52 15.41
CA TRP A 69 -3.95 -4.28 14.72
C TRP A 69 -3.94 -4.84 13.28
N LEU A 70 -2.85 -4.64 12.54
CA LEU A 70 -2.73 -5.15 11.18
C LEU A 70 -2.87 -6.67 11.17
N LEU A 71 -2.17 -7.37 12.06
CA LEU A 71 -2.20 -8.83 12.12
C LEU A 71 -3.59 -9.36 12.49
N ASP A 72 -4.32 -8.66 13.36
CA ASP A 72 -5.68 -9.03 13.77
C ASP A 72 -6.72 -8.81 12.66
N ASN A 73 -6.46 -7.88 11.73
CA ASN A 73 -7.40 -7.51 10.66
C ASN A 73 -7.02 -8.04 9.26
N LEU A 74 -5.85 -8.68 9.11
CA LEU A 74 -5.43 -9.28 7.84
C LEU A 74 -6.31 -10.50 7.51
N THR A 75 -6.94 -10.47 6.34
CA THR A 75 -7.73 -11.58 5.84
C THR A 75 -6.96 -12.39 4.79
N PRO A 76 -7.31 -13.67 4.57
CA PRO A 76 -6.85 -14.40 3.40
C PRO A 76 -7.20 -13.63 2.12
N PHE A 77 -6.19 -13.41 1.27
CA PHE A 77 -6.30 -12.58 0.07
C PHE A 77 -5.70 -13.31 -1.14
N ASP A 78 -6.54 -13.63 -2.12
CA ASP A 78 -6.14 -14.20 -3.41
C ASP A 78 -5.68 -13.07 -4.34
N ARG A 79 -4.35 -12.92 -4.44
CA ARG A 79 -3.70 -11.83 -5.16
C ARG A 79 -3.91 -11.95 -6.67
N GLU A 80 -3.84 -13.17 -7.18
CA GLU A 80 -4.00 -13.49 -8.59
C GLU A 80 -5.43 -13.23 -9.05
N ALA A 81 -6.43 -13.71 -8.30
CA ALA A 81 -7.83 -13.45 -8.59
C ALA A 81 -8.17 -11.95 -8.56
N TYR A 82 -7.55 -11.19 -7.65
CA TYR A 82 -7.72 -9.74 -7.60
C TYR A 82 -7.17 -9.04 -8.85
N ILE A 83 -5.98 -9.43 -9.32
CA ILE A 83 -5.39 -8.92 -10.56
C ILE A 83 -6.24 -9.31 -11.78
N ASP A 84 -6.72 -10.55 -11.84
CA ASP A 84 -7.57 -11.03 -12.93
C ASP A 84 -8.91 -10.27 -12.98
N ALA A 85 -9.51 -9.99 -11.83
CA ALA A 85 -10.75 -9.19 -11.74
C ALA A 85 -10.55 -7.74 -12.24
N LEU A 86 -9.39 -7.14 -11.96
CA LEU A 86 -9.03 -5.83 -12.50
C LEU A 86 -8.81 -5.88 -14.02
N LEU A 87 -8.08 -6.89 -14.49
CA LEU A 87 -7.79 -7.05 -15.92
C LEU A 87 -9.04 -7.39 -16.76
N ALA A 88 -10.05 -8.00 -16.14
CA ALA A 88 -11.35 -8.21 -16.76
C ALA A 88 -12.11 -6.89 -17.02
N GLN A 89 -11.82 -5.84 -16.23
CA GLN A 89 -12.44 -4.51 -16.36
C GLN A 89 -11.60 -3.55 -17.21
N HIS A 90 -10.27 -3.67 -17.15
CA HIS A 90 -9.34 -2.79 -17.87
C HIS A 90 -8.11 -3.56 -18.38
N ASP A 91 -7.75 -3.34 -19.64
CA ASP A 91 -6.77 -4.15 -20.38
C ASP A 91 -5.30 -4.02 -19.93
N TYR A 92 -5.02 -3.12 -18.98
CA TYR A 92 -3.66 -2.79 -18.56
C TYR A 92 -3.59 -2.45 -17.07
N LEU A 93 -2.50 -2.84 -16.41
CA LEU A 93 -2.17 -2.40 -15.05
C LEU A 93 -0.72 -1.92 -15.01
N PRO A 94 -0.40 -0.87 -14.23
CA PRO A 94 0.98 -0.47 -14.00
C PRO A 94 1.79 -1.60 -13.36
N ASP A 95 3.01 -1.83 -13.86
CA ASP A 95 3.86 -2.93 -13.39
C ASP A 95 4.19 -2.81 -11.89
N ASP A 96 4.37 -1.59 -11.38
CA ASP A 96 4.63 -1.31 -9.97
C ASP A 96 3.44 -1.67 -9.08
N PHE A 97 2.22 -1.30 -9.48
CA PHE A 97 1.00 -1.70 -8.79
C PHE A 97 0.82 -3.22 -8.82
N ARG A 98 1.01 -3.86 -9.99
CA ARG A 98 0.90 -5.32 -10.12
C ARG A 98 1.93 -6.05 -9.26
N ILE A 99 3.19 -5.63 -9.27
CA ILE A 99 4.26 -6.22 -8.44
C ILE A 99 3.96 -5.99 -6.96
N TRP A 100 3.42 -4.84 -6.58
CA TRP A 100 3.02 -4.57 -5.20
C TRP A 100 1.94 -5.55 -4.73
N ILE A 101 0.85 -5.73 -5.49
CA ILE A 101 -0.19 -6.71 -5.14
C ILE A 101 0.37 -8.13 -5.01
N LEU A 102 1.17 -8.56 -6.00
CA LEU A 102 1.64 -9.93 -6.10
C LEU A 102 2.76 -10.27 -5.10
N GLU A 103 3.69 -9.35 -4.86
CA GLU A 103 4.94 -9.65 -4.15
C GLU A 103 5.06 -8.97 -2.78
N TRP A 104 4.25 -7.95 -2.46
CA TRP A 104 4.36 -7.22 -1.19
C TRP A 104 4.04 -8.14 0.01
N PRO A 105 4.87 -8.13 1.07
CA PRO A 105 4.56 -8.86 2.29
C PRO A 105 3.33 -8.25 2.97
N ALA A 106 2.22 -8.98 3.05
CA ALA A 106 0.98 -8.50 3.66
C ALA A 106 1.18 -8.04 5.13
N LYS A 107 2.05 -8.73 5.88
CA LYS A 107 2.44 -8.37 7.24
C LYS A 107 3.35 -7.12 7.33
N ALA A 108 3.69 -6.52 6.20
CA ALA A 108 4.48 -5.31 6.10
C ALA A 108 3.71 -4.12 5.50
N VAL A 109 2.38 -4.22 5.46
CA VAL A 109 1.50 -3.12 5.07
C VAL A 109 1.53 -2.05 6.16
N ILE A 110 1.62 -0.78 5.75
CA ILE A 110 1.35 0.35 6.64
C ILE A 110 0.14 1.12 6.12
N GLY A 111 -0.67 1.56 7.07
CA GLY A 111 -1.67 2.59 6.86
C GLY A 111 -2.93 2.15 6.18
N CYS A 112 -3.38 0.93 6.46
CA CYS A 112 -4.67 0.38 6.01
C CYS A 112 -4.87 0.26 4.47
N HIS A 113 -3.88 0.64 3.66
CA HIS A 113 -3.94 0.57 2.21
C HIS A 113 -3.48 -0.80 1.69
N TRP A 114 -4.29 -1.84 1.90
CA TRP A 114 -4.02 -3.18 1.36
C TRP A 114 -5.32 -3.90 1.01
N PRO A 115 -5.43 -4.57 -0.15
CA PRO A 115 -6.64 -5.29 -0.50
C PRO A 115 -6.99 -6.48 0.41
N GLY A 116 -6.01 -7.03 1.12
CA GLY A 116 -6.24 -8.06 2.15
C GLY A 116 -6.63 -7.50 3.52
N LEU A 117 -7.05 -6.23 3.58
CA LEU A 117 -7.69 -5.62 4.74
C LEU A 117 -9.15 -5.34 4.42
N PRO A 118 -10.05 -5.35 5.40
CA PRO A 118 -11.48 -5.16 5.15
C PRO A 118 -11.78 -3.79 4.55
N ALA A 119 -12.77 -3.73 3.67
CA ALA A 119 -13.30 -2.49 3.09
C ALA A 119 -14.31 -1.83 4.03
N LYS A 120 -13.86 -1.47 5.23
CA LYS A 120 -14.69 -0.79 6.23
C LYS A 120 -14.07 0.53 6.66
N TYR A 121 -14.88 1.34 7.33
CA TYR A 121 -14.42 2.59 7.93
C TYR A 121 -13.59 2.28 9.17
N PHE A 122 -12.36 2.80 9.20
CA PHE A 122 -11.48 2.73 10.35
C PHE A 122 -11.58 4.03 11.13
N SER A 123 -12.03 3.96 12.39
CA SER A 123 -12.08 5.10 13.31
C SER A 123 -11.15 4.92 14.52
N GLU A 124 -10.76 3.68 14.80
CA GLU A 124 -10.09 3.24 16.03
C GLU A 124 -8.66 3.75 16.19
N PHE A 125 -8.00 4.18 15.12
CA PHE A 125 -6.59 4.60 15.19
C PHE A 125 -6.36 5.89 15.98
N ARG A 126 -7.41 6.65 16.27
CA ARG A 126 -7.31 7.80 17.19
C ARG A 126 -6.87 7.38 18.58
N SER A 127 -7.25 6.20 19.08
CA SER A 127 -6.89 5.78 20.43
C SER A 127 -5.44 5.34 20.58
N VAL A 128 -4.76 5.01 19.48
CA VAL A 128 -3.34 4.63 19.45
C VAL A 128 -2.43 5.83 19.13
N GLY A 129 -2.99 7.03 18.99
CA GLY A 129 -2.21 8.24 18.65
C GLY A 129 -1.74 8.30 17.20
N LEU A 130 -2.27 7.43 16.34
CA LEU A 130 -1.99 7.37 14.91
C LEU A 130 -3.13 8.04 14.14
N GLY A 131 -3.30 9.35 14.36
CA GLY A 131 -4.44 10.15 13.88
C GLY A 131 -4.69 10.11 12.36
N SER A 132 -3.77 9.56 11.58
CA SER A 132 -3.75 9.56 10.11
C SER A 132 -4.53 8.42 9.43
N PHE A 133 -5.15 7.49 10.17
CA PHE A 133 -5.82 6.31 9.58
C PHE A 133 -7.34 6.31 9.74
N VAL A 134 -7.96 7.49 9.74
CA VAL A 134 -9.42 7.60 9.75
C VAL A 134 -9.94 7.57 8.31
N GLY A 135 -10.72 6.56 7.93
CA GLY A 135 -11.27 6.43 6.57
C GLY A 135 -11.56 4.99 6.13
N CYS A 136 -12.00 4.83 4.89
CA CYS A 136 -12.38 3.56 4.28
C CYS A 136 -11.30 3.06 3.31
N ASN A 137 -10.87 1.81 3.47
CA ASN A 137 -9.99 1.13 2.50
C ASN A 137 -10.79 0.52 1.35
N PHE A 138 -10.94 1.26 0.25
CA PHE A 138 -11.65 0.77 -0.93
C PHE A 138 -10.87 -0.28 -1.73
N LEU A 139 -9.58 -0.48 -1.45
CA LEU A 139 -8.82 -1.59 -2.04
C LEU A 139 -9.30 -2.95 -1.53
N GLY A 140 -9.93 -3.00 -0.35
CA GLY A 140 -10.49 -4.23 0.22
C GLY A 140 -11.76 -4.74 -0.46
N CYS A 141 -12.31 -3.99 -1.43
CA CYS A 141 -13.50 -4.40 -2.16
C CYS A 141 -13.19 -5.61 -3.06
N ILE A 142 -13.99 -6.68 -2.92
CA ILE A 142 -13.84 -7.91 -3.70
C ILE A 142 -15.19 -8.21 -4.39
N PRO A 143 -15.28 -8.15 -5.74
CA PRO A 143 -14.21 -7.76 -6.66
C PRO A 143 -13.88 -6.25 -6.58
N PRO A 144 -12.64 -5.85 -6.92
CA PRO A 144 -12.31 -4.43 -7.02
C PRO A 144 -13.05 -3.78 -8.18
N VAL A 145 -13.29 -2.47 -8.10
CA VAL A 145 -14.04 -1.71 -9.12
C VAL A 145 -13.14 -0.66 -9.78
N VAL A 146 -13.03 -0.72 -11.11
CA VAL A 146 -12.33 0.29 -11.90
C VAL A 146 -13.29 1.40 -12.28
N HIS A 147 -13.02 2.62 -11.82
CA HIS A 147 -13.77 3.82 -12.16
C HIS A 147 -13.11 4.58 -13.30
N THR A 148 -13.86 5.48 -13.94
CA THR A 148 -13.30 6.47 -14.88
C THR A 148 -13.36 7.84 -14.24
N ILE A 149 -12.20 8.43 -13.95
CA ILE A 149 -12.07 9.80 -13.45
C ILE A 149 -11.77 10.76 -14.61
N VAL A 150 -12.33 11.97 -14.56
CA VAL A 150 -12.24 12.97 -15.64
C VAL A 150 -11.34 14.13 -15.22
N PHE A 151 -10.09 14.14 -15.67
CA PHE A 151 -9.18 15.25 -15.39
C PHE A 151 -9.40 16.40 -16.37
N THR A 152 -9.85 17.56 -15.88
CA THR A 152 -9.87 18.78 -16.68
C THR A 152 -8.56 19.53 -16.51
N ARG A 153 -7.72 19.54 -17.55
CA ARG A 153 -6.50 20.35 -17.54
C ARG A 153 -6.83 21.76 -18.01
N ILE A 154 -6.72 22.73 -17.11
CA ILE A 154 -6.77 24.15 -17.47
C ILE A 154 -5.42 24.52 -18.11
N GLY A 155 -5.39 24.60 -19.44
CA GLY A 155 -4.22 25.01 -20.21
C GLY A 155 -3.91 26.51 -20.07
N ARG A 156 -2.77 26.94 -20.64
CA ARG A 156 -2.48 28.38 -20.83
C ARG A 156 -3.34 29.00 -21.93
N SER A 157 -3.74 28.18 -22.91
CA SER A 157 -4.87 28.48 -23.78
C SER A 157 -6.14 28.12 -23.01
N GLU A 158 -7.18 28.94 -23.09
CA GLU A 158 -8.51 28.73 -22.47
C GLU A 158 -9.25 27.47 -22.97
N GLU A 159 -8.54 26.52 -23.59
CA GLU A 159 -9.08 25.25 -24.06
C GLU A 159 -8.95 24.21 -22.95
N GLU A 160 -10.10 23.86 -22.36
CA GLU A 160 -10.22 22.78 -21.38
C GLU A 160 -10.05 21.44 -22.09
N VAL A 161 -9.00 20.70 -21.72
CA VAL A 161 -8.79 19.34 -22.21
C VAL A 161 -9.24 18.38 -21.10
N GLU A 162 -10.38 17.73 -21.32
CA GLU A 162 -10.84 16.63 -20.48
C GLU A 162 -10.08 15.35 -20.81
N LEU A 163 -9.51 14.74 -19.78
CA LEU A 163 -8.80 13.48 -19.87
C LEU A 163 -9.49 12.44 -18.98
N LYS A 164 -10.18 11.50 -19.62
CA LYS A 164 -10.74 10.32 -18.95
C LYS A 164 -9.62 9.33 -18.63
N VAL A 165 -9.46 8.98 -17.37
CA VAL A 165 -8.42 8.07 -16.86
C VAL A 165 -9.08 6.97 -16.04
N PRO A 166 -8.79 5.69 -16.31
CA PRO A 166 -9.23 4.60 -15.47
C PRO A 166 -8.47 4.63 -14.14
N ALA A 167 -9.18 4.51 -13.03
CA ALA A 167 -8.60 4.60 -11.69
C ALA A 167 -9.32 3.70 -10.66
N LEU A 168 -8.60 3.32 -9.60
CA LEU A 168 -9.14 2.66 -8.43
C LEU A 168 -9.29 3.66 -7.29
N LEU A 169 -10.42 3.63 -6.59
CA LEU A 169 -10.55 4.30 -5.31
C LEU A 169 -9.76 3.48 -4.29
N ALA A 170 -8.73 4.07 -3.69
CA ALA A 170 -7.91 3.41 -2.68
C ALA A 170 -8.38 3.71 -1.27
N TRP A 171 -8.69 4.97 -1.03
CA TRP A 171 -9.03 5.48 0.29
C TRP A 171 -10.05 6.60 0.19
N GLU A 172 -10.95 6.67 1.16
CA GLU A 172 -11.86 7.81 1.34
C GLU A 172 -11.91 8.15 2.82
N ASP A 173 -11.78 9.43 3.14
CA ASP A 173 -11.94 9.94 4.48
C ASP A 173 -12.77 11.24 4.48
N GLY A 174 -12.91 11.88 5.64
CA GLY A 174 -13.63 13.14 5.74
C GLY A 174 -12.95 14.32 5.03
N GLN A 175 -11.72 14.16 4.53
CA GLN A 175 -10.93 15.18 3.82
C GLN A 175 -10.90 14.97 2.31
N GLY A 176 -11.15 13.75 1.82
CA GLY A 176 -11.25 13.50 0.40
C GLY A 176 -11.11 12.04 -0.01
N LYS A 177 -10.72 11.85 -1.28
CA LYS A 177 -10.60 10.55 -1.94
C LYS A 177 -9.20 10.40 -2.51
N THR A 178 -8.60 9.23 -2.31
CA THR A 178 -7.33 8.88 -2.94
C THR A 178 -7.57 7.92 -4.09
N TRP A 179 -7.07 8.27 -5.27
CA TRP A 179 -7.28 7.50 -6.49
C TRP A 179 -5.95 7.00 -7.09
N ILE A 180 -5.93 5.74 -7.49
CA ILE A 180 -4.81 5.10 -8.18
C ILE A 180 -5.12 5.08 -9.67
N ALA A 181 -4.43 5.89 -10.47
CA ALA A 181 -4.60 5.85 -11.92
C ALA A 181 -3.98 4.56 -12.50
N LEU A 182 -4.77 3.79 -13.25
CA LEU A 182 -4.33 2.53 -13.85
C LEU A 182 -3.67 2.73 -15.21
N ARG A 183 -3.79 3.91 -15.83
CA ARG A 183 -3.21 4.16 -17.16
C ARG A 183 -2.32 5.39 -17.22
N ALA A 184 -1.08 5.09 -17.56
CA ALA A 184 -0.06 6.00 -18.01
C ALA A 184 -0.30 6.47 -19.46
N LYS A 185 -0.97 7.61 -19.69
CA LYS A 185 -0.54 8.42 -20.86
C LYS A 185 0.85 8.99 -20.54
N PRO A 186 1.71 9.37 -21.51
CA PRO A 186 3.03 9.94 -21.23
C PRO A 186 3.03 11.15 -20.29
N VAL A 187 1.86 11.80 -20.12
CA VAL A 187 1.64 12.94 -19.23
C VAL A 187 1.24 12.50 -17.79
N CYS A 188 0.77 11.27 -17.62
CA CYS A 188 0.21 10.71 -16.39
C CYS A 188 0.87 9.37 -16.00
N SER A 189 2.06 9.07 -16.52
CA SER A 189 2.68 7.76 -16.33
C SER A 189 3.23 7.59 -14.93
N HIS A 190 2.76 6.56 -14.21
CA HIS A 190 3.10 6.26 -12.82
C HIS A 190 2.65 7.35 -11.85
N ALA A 191 1.45 7.91 -12.05
CA ALA A 191 0.91 8.97 -11.21
C ALA A 191 -0.17 8.43 -10.28
N ILE A 192 0.02 8.51 -8.96
CA ILE A 192 -1.09 8.47 -8.01
C ILE A 192 -1.57 9.88 -7.77
N TYR A 193 -2.89 10.03 -7.71
CA TYR A 193 -3.54 11.30 -7.45
C TYR A 193 -4.22 11.20 -6.09
N SER A 194 -3.64 11.85 -5.09
CA SER A 194 -4.37 12.18 -3.87
C SER A 194 -5.21 13.42 -4.14
N LEU A 195 -6.52 13.32 -3.95
CA LEU A 195 -7.45 14.44 -4.04
C LEU A 195 -7.88 14.83 -2.64
N SER A 196 -7.04 15.66 -2.01
CA SER A 196 -7.48 16.51 -0.91
C SER A 196 -8.13 17.75 -1.53
N ASN A 197 -9.42 17.99 -1.26
CA ASN A 197 -10.16 19.17 -1.72
C ASN A 197 -10.52 19.25 -3.21
N ALA A 198 -11.19 18.22 -3.76
CA ALA A 198 -12.24 18.58 -4.70
C ALA A 198 -13.29 19.33 -3.86
N THR A 199 -13.37 20.65 -3.98
CA THR A 199 -14.46 21.42 -3.37
C THR A 199 -15.75 20.88 -3.95
N TYR A 200 -16.39 19.98 -3.21
CA TYR A 200 -17.77 19.60 -3.45
C TYR A 200 -18.58 20.87 -3.14
N ASP A 201 -18.95 21.63 -4.18
CA ASP A 201 -19.69 22.90 -4.07
C ASP A 201 -21.14 22.72 -3.59
N GLY A 202 -21.46 21.53 -3.09
CA GLY A 202 -22.66 21.24 -2.34
C GLY A 202 -22.28 20.69 -0.97
N MET A 203 -21.90 21.54 -0.02
CA MET A 203 -22.11 21.17 1.39
C MET A 203 -23.62 20.97 1.61
N ALA A 204 -24.13 19.80 1.25
CA ALA A 204 -25.01 19.12 2.17
C ALA A 204 -24.18 18.95 3.44
N GLU A 205 -24.70 19.43 4.56
CA GLU A 205 -24.23 19.00 5.87
C GLU A 205 -24.06 17.47 5.79
N TYR A 206 -22.82 16.99 5.71
CA TYR A 206 -22.55 15.66 6.20
C TYR A 206 -22.98 15.76 7.66
N GLY A 207 -24.07 15.04 7.97
CA GLY A 207 -24.55 14.93 9.33
C GLY A 207 -23.37 14.63 10.23
N ASP A 208 -23.43 15.19 11.43
CA ASP A 208 -22.55 14.89 12.56
C ASP A 208 -21.96 13.47 12.42
N PRO A 209 -20.62 13.27 12.43
CA PRO A 209 -20.05 11.92 12.35
C PRO A 209 -20.60 10.95 13.41
N ASP A 210 -21.25 11.46 14.48
CA ASP A 210 -22.04 10.69 15.44
C ASP A 210 -23.45 10.27 14.94
N GLN A 211 -23.81 10.57 13.68
CA GLN A 211 -25.03 10.16 12.97
C GLN A 211 -24.78 9.07 11.92
N PHE A 212 -23.57 8.52 11.81
CA PHE A 212 -23.50 7.14 11.35
C PHE A 212 -24.31 6.36 12.38
N PRO A 213 -25.40 5.67 11.99
CA PRO A 213 -26.09 4.81 12.93
C PRO A 213 -25.01 3.91 13.52
N ASP A 214 -24.96 3.81 14.85
CA ASP A 214 -24.33 2.67 15.49
C ASP A 214 -25.00 1.47 14.83
N LEU A 215 -24.37 0.94 13.79
CA LEU A 215 -24.84 -0.26 13.14
C LEU A 215 -24.68 -1.29 14.25
N ASP A 216 -25.81 -1.81 14.73
CA ASP A 216 -25.80 -2.97 15.58
C ASP A 216 -24.87 -4.00 14.91
N GLU A 217 -24.09 -4.79 15.67
CA GLU A 217 -23.13 -5.77 15.11
C GLU A 217 -23.77 -6.71 14.07
N ASP A 218 -25.10 -6.77 14.05
CA ASP A 218 -25.95 -7.54 13.15
C ASP A 218 -26.29 -6.82 11.81
N GLU A 219 -26.07 -5.49 11.68
CA GLU A 219 -26.33 -4.66 10.49
C GLU A 219 -25.05 -4.25 9.73
N GLU A 220 -23.86 -4.51 10.30
CA GLU A 220 -22.56 -4.25 9.65
C GLU A 220 -22.33 -5.15 8.41
N GLU A 221 -23.01 -6.31 8.34
CA GLU A 221 -22.87 -7.29 7.23
C GLU A 221 -23.45 -6.80 5.89
N ASP A 222 -24.38 -5.83 5.88
CA ASP A 222 -25.10 -5.41 4.66
C ASP A 222 -24.66 -4.03 4.14
N TRP A 223 -23.62 -3.40 4.70
CA TRP A 223 -23.15 -2.10 4.24
C TRP A 223 -22.48 -2.21 2.86
N VAL A 224 -23.17 -1.70 1.83
CA VAL A 224 -22.60 -1.51 0.49
C VAL A 224 -22.18 -0.05 0.35
N PRO A 225 -20.91 0.24 0.01
CA PRO A 225 -20.46 1.60 -0.22
C PRO A 225 -21.31 2.27 -1.31
N PRO A 226 -21.75 3.52 -1.14
CA PRO A 226 -22.50 4.22 -2.17
C PRO A 226 -21.66 4.39 -3.45
N GLU A 227 -22.29 4.28 -4.62
CA GLU A 227 -21.64 4.61 -5.88
C GLU A 227 -21.30 6.12 -5.92
N PRO A 228 -20.07 6.50 -6.33
CA PRO A 228 -19.69 7.91 -6.40
C PRO A 228 -20.41 8.60 -7.58
N GLU A 229 -21.47 9.37 -7.28
CA GLU A 229 -22.16 10.23 -8.26
C GLU A 229 -21.57 11.66 -8.25
N GLY A 230 -21.14 12.19 -9.41
CA GLY A 230 -20.74 13.60 -9.56
C GLY A 230 -19.61 13.88 -10.58
N ASP A 231 -19.59 15.09 -11.14
CA ASP A 231 -18.49 15.65 -11.92
C ASP A 231 -17.51 16.38 -10.97
N TYR A 232 -16.22 16.07 -11.03
CA TYR A 232 -15.19 16.60 -10.11
C TYR A 232 -14.14 17.41 -10.89
N ALA A 233 -13.65 18.52 -10.32
CA ALA A 233 -12.52 19.29 -10.86
C ALA A 233 -11.22 18.95 -10.09
N PHE A 234 -10.10 18.80 -10.80
CA PHE A 234 -8.89 18.13 -10.29
C PHE A 234 -7.66 19.04 -10.23
N SER A 235 -6.95 19.04 -9.10
CA SER A 235 -5.56 19.47 -8.98
C SER A 235 -4.77 18.43 -8.19
N GLY A 236 -3.72 17.83 -8.77
CA GLY A 236 -2.97 16.76 -8.11
C GLY A 236 -1.50 16.71 -8.51
N VAL A 237 -0.67 16.16 -7.62
CA VAL A 237 0.77 15.93 -7.83
C VAL A 237 0.99 14.54 -8.39
N CYS A 238 1.70 14.43 -9.52
CA CYS A 238 2.06 13.15 -10.14
C CYS A 238 3.25 12.53 -9.41
N SER A 239 3.07 11.34 -8.84
CA SER A 239 4.17 10.60 -8.20
C SER A 239 4.02 9.07 -8.31
N SER A 240 5.15 8.35 -8.30
CA SER A 240 5.20 6.89 -8.44
C SER A 240 4.48 6.17 -7.31
N TRP A 241 4.07 4.91 -7.53
CA TRP A 241 3.38 4.10 -6.52
C TRP A 241 4.11 4.03 -5.18
N THR A 242 5.41 3.78 -5.26
CA THR A 242 6.31 3.73 -4.12
C THR A 242 6.46 5.08 -3.42
N TYR A 243 6.39 6.19 -4.16
CA TYR A 243 6.48 7.52 -3.60
C TYR A 243 5.19 7.90 -2.87
N TRP A 244 4.03 7.51 -3.38
CA TRP A 244 2.78 7.76 -2.67
C TRP A 244 2.65 6.91 -1.41
N ILE A 245 3.00 5.61 -1.41
CA ILE A 245 3.02 4.86 -0.15
C ILE A 245 3.98 5.52 0.82
N LYS A 246 5.14 5.98 0.33
CA LYS A 246 6.08 6.75 1.13
C LYS A 246 5.48 8.06 1.66
N LEU A 247 4.70 8.80 0.87
CA LEU A 247 4.01 10.01 1.32
C LEU A 247 2.91 9.71 2.33
N ALA A 248 2.03 8.74 2.06
CA ALA A 248 1.00 8.29 3.00
C ALA A 248 1.63 7.84 4.34
N PHE A 249 2.81 7.22 4.25
CA PHE A 249 3.63 6.88 5.39
C PHE A 249 4.26 8.11 6.07
N GLU A 250 4.87 9.03 5.32
CA GLU A 250 5.52 10.23 5.85
C GLU A 250 4.50 11.19 6.49
N ASP A 251 3.32 11.35 5.91
CA ASP A 251 2.21 12.12 6.49
C ASP A 251 1.78 11.50 7.83
N SER A 252 1.68 10.16 7.88
CA SER A 252 1.41 9.44 9.14
C SER A 252 2.51 9.63 10.19
N VAL A 253 3.78 9.68 9.79
CA VAL A 253 4.92 9.93 10.68
C VAL A 253 4.95 11.38 11.15
N ASN A 254 4.66 12.35 10.28
CA ASN A 254 4.67 13.76 10.61
C ASN A 254 3.54 14.11 11.57
N ASP A 255 2.35 13.52 11.41
CA ASP A 255 1.25 13.65 12.38
C ASP A 255 1.62 13.03 13.73
N ALA A 256 2.27 11.86 13.75
CA ALA A 256 2.74 11.24 14.99
C ALA A 256 3.79 12.11 15.72
N ARG A 257 4.69 12.77 14.97
CA ARG A 257 5.73 13.66 15.52
C ARG A 257 5.16 14.98 16.03
N PHE A 258 4.15 15.54 15.35
CA PHE A 258 3.40 16.70 15.83
C PHE A 258 2.73 16.42 17.18
N MET A 259 2.27 15.18 17.39
CA MET A 259 1.70 14.72 18.67
C MET A 259 2.77 14.46 19.74
N GLU A 260 3.97 13.99 19.39
CA GLU A 260 5.09 13.82 20.33
C GLU A 260 5.59 15.17 20.89
N GLU A 261 5.62 16.23 20.07
CA GLU A 261 5.90 17.60 20.53
C GLU A 261 4.80 18.13 21.48
N CYS A 262 3.57 17.62 21.38
CA CYS A 262 2.46 17.93 22.28
C CYS A 262 2.42 17.06 23.56
N ASN A 263 3.14 15.93 23.59
CA ASN A 263 3.15 14.97 24.70
C ASN A 263 4.56 14.79 25.29
N THR A 264 5.17 15.86 25.79
CA THR A 264 6.37 15.76 26.66
C THR A 264 5.97 15.34 28.07
N THR A 265 5.63 14.06 28.27
CA THR A 265 5.82 13.30 29.53
C THR A 265 5.26 11.88 29.39
N VAL A 266 6.04 10.89 28.94
CA VAL A 266 5.90 9.47 29.37
C VAL A 266 7.27 8.79 29.31
N GLU A 267 7.62 8.07 30.38
CA GLU A 267 8.90 7.41 30.63
C GLU A 267 9.18 6.19 29.73
N GLN A 268 10.47 5.93 29.57
CA GLN A 268 11.10 4.89 28.75
C GLN A 268 10.63 3.47 29.06
N TRP A 269 10.28 2.72 28.00
CA TRP A 269 10.24 1.25 28.01
C TRP A 269 11.54 0.70 27.39
N GLU A 270 12.43 0.16 28.23
CA GLU A 270 13.54 -0.69 27.80
C GLU A 270 13.10 -2.16 27.86
N GLY A 271 13.15 -2.89 26.75
CA GLY A 271 12.83 -4.31 26.80
C GLY A 271 12.71 -5.07 25.48
N SER A 272 13.63 -4.92 24.52
CA SER A 272 13.86 -5.99 23.53
C SER A 272 15.22 -5.85 22.85
N THR A 273 16.05 -6.88 22.91
CA THR A 273 17.37 -6.96 22.23
C THR A 273 17.29 -7.58 20.85
N MET A 274 16.09 -7.92 20.34
CA MET A 274 15.93 -8.43 18.98
C MET A 274 15.98 -7.30 17.97
N THR A 275 16.82 -7.48 16.95
CA THR A 275 16.83 -6.61 15.78
C THR A 275 15.46 -6.66 15.08
N PRO A 276 15.00 -5.58 14.42
CA PRO A 276 13.73 -5.58 13.67
C PRO A 276 13.64 -6.75 12.67
N GLU A 277 14.78 -7.13 12.08
CA GLU A 277 14.91 -8.27 11.16
C GLU A 277 14.63 -9.61 11.87
N GLU A 278 15.16 -9.83 13.08
CA GLU A 278 14.93 -11.07 13.85
C GLU A 278 13.48 -11.26 14.30
N ARG A 279 12.76 -10.17 14.60
CA ARG A 279 11.34 -10.24 14.95
C ARG A 279 10.48 -10.71 13.78
N PHE A 280 10.77 -10.22 12.57
CA PHE A 280 10.03 -10.63 11.37
C PHE A 280 10.18 -12.13 11.06
N TRP A 281 11.36 -12.71 11.27
CA TRP A 281 11.61 -14.13 11.00
C TRP A 281 11.00 -15.08 12.05
N HIS A 282 10.75 -14.60 13.26
CA HIS A 282 10.19 -15.42 14.34
C HIS A 282 8.70 -15.75 14.15
N ASP A 283 7.96 -14.94 13.39
CA ASP A 283 6.50 -15.08 13.15
C ASP A 283 6.16 -15.84 11.85
N ARG A 284 7.05 -16.75 11.39
CA ARG A 284 6.77 -17.56 10.19
C ARG A 284 5.54 -18.44 10.42
N ASP A 285 4.60 -18.30 9.50
CA ASP A 285 3.37 -19.09 9.41
C ASP A 285 3.71 -20.52 8.96
N PRO A 286 3.34 -21.57 9.74
CA PRO A 286 3.51 -22.95 9.31
C PRO A 286 2.61 -23.36 8.12
N ASP A 287 1.61 -22.55 7.74
CA ASP A 287 0.64 -22.85 6.68
C ASP A 287 0.99 -22.30 5.29
N GLU A 288 2.13 -21.61 5.10
CA GLU A 288 2.70 -21.32 3.77
C GLU A 288 3.35 -22.62 3.21
N LYS A 289 2.50 -23.63 2.94
CA LYS A 289 2.89 -24.89 2.31
C LYS A 289 3.44 -24.59 0.92
N TRP A 290 4.75 -24.75 0.78
CA TRP A 290 5.41 -24.93 -0.50
C TRP A 290 4.75 -26.10 -1.22
N GLU A 291 3.96 -25.84 -2.26
CA GLU A 291 3.54 -26.86 -3.20
C GLU A 291 4.79 -27.50 -3.80
N LYS A 292 5.13 -28.69 -3.31
CA LYS A 292 6.04 -29.60 -3.99
C LYS A 292 5.36 -30.00 -5.30
N THR A 293 5.74 -29.34 -6.39
CA THR A 293 5.58 -29.88 -7.75
C THR A 293 6.52 -31.06 -7.94
N SER A 294 6.19 -32.21 -7.33
CA SER A 294 6.71 -33.49 -7.78
C SER A 294 5.86 -33.95 -8.96
N GLY A 295 6.38 -33.73 -10.17
CA GLY A 295 5.83 -34.33 -11.39
C GLY A 295 5.79 -35.85 -11.27
N ALA A 296 4.59 -36.41 -11.38
CA ALA A 296 4.40 -37.82 -11.67
C ALA A 296 4.51 -37.99 -13.20
N ALA A 297 5.68 -38.47 -13.65
CA ALA A 297 5.76 -39.13 -14.93
C ALA A 297 5.04 -40.47 -14.83
N SER A 298 4.15 -40.75 -15.78
CA SER A 298 3.61 -42.07 -16.12
C SER A 298 3.76 -42.24 -17.62
#